data_AF-A0A139D9U8-F1
#
_entry.id   AF-A0A139D9U8-F1
#
_cell.length_a   1.000
_cell.length_b   1.000
_cell.length_c   1.000
_cell.angle_alpha   90.00
_cell.angle_beta   90.00
_cell.angle_gamma   90.00
#
_symmetry.space_group_name_H-M   'P 1'
#
loop_
_entity.id
_entity.type
_entity.pdbx_description
1 polymer ?
#
loop_
_entity_poly.entity_id
_entity_poly.type
_entity_poly.pdbx_seq_one_letter_code
_entity_poly.pdbx_strand_id
1 'polypeptide(L)'
;PVPVFYQVWDEPLMTVNNEHLIGEMIQLCGGDNIFGELDRLVPRISTEAVVTGNPEAILAGGMGEENRHWLGLPGAEGHQTG
;
A
#
# COMPACT_ATOMS: atom_id res chain seq x y z
N PRO A 1 -14.77 0.36 13.25
CA PRO A 1 -13.51 0.09 12.50
C PRO A 1 -13.04 1.40 11.88
N VAL A 2 -11.73 1.59 11.70
CA VAL A 2 -11.15 2.84 11.18
C VAL A 2 -11.18 2.80 9.64
N PRO A 3 -11.81 3.76 8.93
CA PRO A 3 -11.78 3.81 7.47
C PRO A 3 -10.36 4.04 6.95
N VAL A 4 -9.85 3.09 6.16
CA VAL A 4 -8.46 3.04 5.70
C VAL A 4 -8.43 3.03 4.17
N PHE A 5 -7.54 3.85 3.61
CA PHE A 5 -7.08 3.73 2.24
C PHE A 5 -5.66 3.14 2.22
N TYR A 6 -5.43 2.08 1.43
CA TYR A 6 -4.09 1.51 1.21
C TYR A 6 -3.59 1.81 -0.20
N GLN A 7 -2.53 2.61 -0.32
CA GLN A 7 -1.86 2.88 -1.60
C GLN A 7 -0.77 1.84 -1.83
N VAL A 8 -0.95 1.00 -2.87
CA VAL A 8 0.06 -0.01 -3.27
C VAL A 8 1.02 0.52 -4.34
N TRP A 9 0.60 1.54 -5.10
CA TRP A 9 1.39 2.20 -6.14
C TRP A 9 0.86 3.61 -6.37
N ASP A 10 1.73 4.52 -6.78
CA ASP A 10 1.44 5.94 -6.92
C ASP A 10 1.01 6.34 -8.34
N GLU A 11 1.65 5.80 -9.39
CA GLU A 11 1.32 6.16 -10.78
C GLU A 11 1.29 4.97 -11.78
N PRO A 12 0.10 4.48 -12.21
CA PRO A 12 -1.22 5.00 -11.83
C PRO A 12 -1.56 4.67 -10.38
N LEU A 13 -2.36 5.52 -9.74
CA LEU A 13 -2.80 5.30 -8.35
C LEU A 13 -3.54 3.96 -8.21
N MET A 14 -3.02 3.07 -7.37
CA MET A 14 -3.58 1.73 -7.13
C MET A 14 -3.76 1.42 -5.65
N THR A 15 -4.73 0.56 -5.38
CA THR A 15 -5.06 0.01 -4.04
C THR A 15 -5.19 -1.51 -4.10
N VAL A 16 -5.61 -2.13 -3.01
CA VAL A 16 -5.99 -3.54 -2.92
C VAL A 16 -7.41 -3.67 -2.37
N ASN A 17 -8.13 -4.74 -2.73
CA ASN A 17 -9.45 -5.05 -2.17
C ASN A 17 -9.35 -5.92 -0.91
N ASN A 18 -10.49 -6.39 -0.38
CA ASN A 18 -10.59 -7.21 0.83
C ASN A 18 -10.11 -8.66 0.68
N GLU A 19 -10.00 -9.18 -0.55
CA GLU A 19 -9.54 -10.54 -0.84
C GLU A 19 -8.01 -10.63 -0.96
N HIS A 20 -7.31 -9.48 -0.97
CA HIS A 20 -5.86 -9.44 -0.96
C HIS A 20 -5.33 -9.58 0.48
N LEU A 21 -4.19 -10.25 0.67
CA LEU A 21 -3.55 -10.45 1.98
C LEU A 21 -3.45 -9.16 2.82
N ILE A 22 -3.10 -8.04 2.19
CA ILE A 22 -3.01 -6.73 2.85
C ILE A 22 -4.39 -6.22 3.27
N GLY A 23 -5.42 -6.43 2.46
CA GLY A 23 -6.81 -6.11 2.80
C GLY A 23 -7.30 -6.93 4.00
N GLU A 24 -7.00 -8.22 4.03
CA GLU A 24 -7.28 -9.09 5.18
C GLU A 24 -6.56 -8.59 6.45
N MET A 25 -5.28 -8.23 6.35
CA MET A 25 -4.52 -7.67 7.48
C MET A 25 -5.13 -6.37 8.00
N ILE A 26 -5.61 -5.49 7.12
CA ILE A 26 -6.28 -4.24 7.51
C ILE A 26 -7.51 -4.57 8.37
N GLN A 27 -8.34 -5.54 7.94
CA GLN A 27 -9.52 -5.96 8.70
C GLN A 27 -9.17 -6.60 10.04
N LEU A 28 -8.16 -7.47 10.07
CA LEU A 28 -7.68 -8.10 11.30
C LEU A 28 -7.18 -7.07 12.33
N CYS A 29 -6.64 -5.94 11.86
CA CYS A 29 -6.21 -4.83 12.71
C CYS A 29 -7.36 -3.89 13.11
N GLY A 30 -8.61 -4.17 12.72
CA GLY A 30 -9.77 -3.34 13.01
C GLY A 30 -9.96 -2.14 12.06
N GLY A 31 -9.26 -2.14 10.92
CA GLY A 31 -9.47 -1.20 9.81
C GLY A 31 -10.61 -1.64 8.89
N ASP A 32 -11.20 -0.67 8.21
CA ASP A 32 -12.21 -0.87 7.16
C ASP A 32 -11.65 -0.31 5.85
N ASN A 33 -11.33 -1.17 4.90
CA ASN A 33 -10.78 -0.76 3.62
C ASN A 33 -11.87 -0.10 2.77
N ILE A 34 -11.76 1.21 2.51
CA ILE A 34 -12.79 1.97 1.78
C ILE A 34 -12.98 1.52 0.32
N PHE A 35 -12.03 0.73 -0.22
CA PHE A 35 -12.08 0.11 -1.55
C PHE A 35 -12.17 -1.42 -1.48
N GLY A 36 -12.51 -1.96 -0.31
CA GLY A 36 -12.50 -3.39 -0.02
C GLY A 36 -13.46 -4.22 -0.86
N GLU A 37 -14.59 -3.65 -1.26
CA GLU A 37 -15.66 -4.33 -2.01
C GLU A 37 -15.50 -4.26 -3.54
N LEU A 38 -14.36 -3.76 -4.04
CA LEU A 38 -14.10 -3.72 -5.48
C LEU A 38 -13.78 -5.13 -6.02
N ASP A 39 -14.38 -5.48 -7.16
CA ASP A 39 -14.21 -6.80 -7.80
C ASP A 39 -12.76 -7.13 -8.19
N ARG A 40 -11.95 -6.12 -8.48
CA ARG A 40 -10.54 -6.33 -8.82
C ARG A 40 -9.69 -6.37 -7.56
N LEU A 41 -8.88 -7.41 -7.42
CA LEU A 41 -7.90 -7.59 -6.35
C LEU A 41 -6.97 -6.38 -6.15
N VAL A 42 -6.51 -5.79 -7.26
CA VAL A 42 -5.64 -4.60 -7.30
C VAL A 42 -6.23 -3.59 -8.29
N PRO A 43 -7.20 -2.75 -7.87
CA PRO A 43 -7.83 -1.78 -8.75
C PRO A 43 -7.01 -0.51 -8.90
N ARG A 44 -7.14 0.12 -10.07
CA ARG A 44 -6.73 1.51 -10.31
C ARG A 44 -7.85 2.42 -9.85
N ILE A 45 -7.52 3.47 -9.12
CA ILE A 45 -8.48 4.44 -8.61
C ILE A 45 -8.06 5.85 -9.03
N SER A 46 -8.98 6.81 -8.96
CA SER A 46 -8.64 8.21 -9.11
C SER A 46 -8.40 8.86 -7.75
N THR A 47 -7.68 9.99 -7.73
CA THR A 47 -7.48 10.77 -6.51
C THR A 47 -8.80 11.28 -5.95
N GLU A 48 -9.77 11.64 -6.81
CA GLU A 48 -11.11 12.06 -6.40
C GLU A 48 -11.88 10.94 -5.69
N ALA A 49 -11.66 9.68 -6.07
CA ALA A 49 -12.25 8.54 -5.38
C ALA A 49 -11.74 8.43 -3.94
N VAL A 50 -10.45 8.71 -3.71
CA VAL A 50 -9.87 8.75 -2.35
C VAL A 50 -10.44 9.91 -1.55
N VAL A 51 -10.51 11.11 -2.13
CA VAL A 51 -11.07 12.30 -1.46
C VAL A 51 -12.55 12.09 -1.10
N THR A 52 -13.33 11.50 -2.03
CA THR A 52 -14.75 11.21 -1.81
C THR A 52 -14.96 10.12 -0.77
N GLY A 53 -14.08 9.11 -0.76
CA GLY A 53 -14.10 8.03 0.23
C GLY A 53 -13.72 8.48 1.64
N ASN A 54 -13.11 9.66 1.79
CA ASN A 54 -12.79 10.32 3.06
C ASN A 54 -12.21 9.35 4.12
N PRO A 55 -11.08 8.68 3.84
CA PRO A 55 -10.46 7.76 4.79
C PRO A 55 -9.97 8.51 6.02
N GLU A 56 -10.08 7.87 7.19
CA GLU A 56 -9.52 8.38 8.45
C GLU A 56 -8.01 8.12 8.54
N ALA A 57 -7.52 7.06 7.88
CA ALA A 57 -6.11 6.74 7.80
C ALA A 57 -5.68 6.36 6.36
N ILE A 58 -4.48 6.79 5.97
CA ILE A 58 -3.86 6.43 4.70
C ILE A 58 -2.58 5.64 4.98
N LEU A 59 -2.48 4.46 4.40
CA LEU A 59 -1.31 3.59 4.45
C LEU A 59 -0.68 3.56 3.06
N ALA A 60 0.57 4.00 2.93
CA ALA A 60 1.29 3.94 1.66
C ALA A 60 2.40 2.87 1.73
N GLY A 61 2.31 1.85 0.88
CA GLY A 61 3.38 0.88 0.70
C GLY A 61 4.62 1.59 0.15
N GLY A 62 5.74 1.45 0.86
CA GLY A 62 6.99 2.23 0.70
C GLY A 62 7.25 2.84 -0.67
N MET A 63 7.02 4.15 -0.78
CA MET A 63 7.57 4.96 -1.86
C MET A 63 9.09 4.89 -1.83
N GLY A 64 9.70 4.71 -3.00
CA GLY A 64 11.12 4.45 -3.20
C GLY A 64 12.06 5.36 -2.41
N GLU A 65 12.65 4.80 -1.36
CA GLU A 65 14.09 4.66 -1.16
C GLU A 65 14.26 3.54 -0.13
N GLU A 66 14.80 2.41 -0.56
CA GLU A 66 15.45 1.48 0.37
C GLU A 66 16.75 2.13 0.84
N ASN A 67 16.68 3.14 1.71
CA ASN A 67 17.82 3.42 2.59
C ASN A 67 17.85 2.34 3.70
N ARG A 68 17.92 1.08 3.27
CA ARG A 68 18.19 -0.08 4.12
C ARG A 68 19.67 -0.07 4.47
N HIS A 69 20.11 0.93 5.23
CA HIS A 69 21.43 0.92 5.86
C HIS A 69 21.64 -0.33 6.74
N TRP A 70 20.56 -1.01 7.16
CA TRP A 70 20.59 -2.29 7.85
C TRP A 70 20.91 -3.50 6.96
N LEU A 71 20.90 -3.37 5.62
CA LEU A 71 21.59 -4.32 4.73
C LEU A 71 23.12 -4.19 4.85
N GLY A 72 23.63 -3.20 5.59
CA GLY A 72 25.03 -3.03 5.97
C GLY A 72 25.53 -4.09 6.97
N LEU A 73 25.24 -5.36 6.69
CA LEU A 73 26.01 -6.47 7.21
C LEU A 73 27.38 -6.47 6.51
N PRO A 74 28.49 -6.68 7.23
CA PRO A 74 29.78 -6.88 6.59
C PRO A 74 29.69 -8.12 5.69
N GLY A 75 29.67 -7.90 4.36
CA GLY A 75 29.54 -8.92 3.33
C GLY A 75 28.50 -8.69 2.24
N ALA A 76 27.66 -7.65 2.31
CA ALA A 76 26.65 -7.32 1.30
C ALA A 76 27.13 -6.31 0.24
N GLU A 77 28.35 -6.47 -0.27
CA GLU A 77 28.91 -5.59 -1.30
C GLU A 77 28.47 -6.04 -2.70
N GLY A 78 27.35 -5.50 -3.17
CA GLY A 78 26.99 -5.55 -4.58
C GLY A 78 27.95 -4.70 -5.40
N HIS A 79 28.82 -5.35 -6.17
CA HIS A 79 29.72 -4.71 -7.13
C HIS A 79 28.90 -3.92 -8.17
N GLN A 80 29.01 -2.60 -8.14
CA GLN A 80 28.33 -1.71 -9.09
C GLN A 80 29.15 -1.63 -10.38
N THR A 81 28.63 -2.23 -11.45
CA THR A 81 29.06 -1.91 -12.82
C THR A 81 27.86 -1.52 -13.66
N GLY A 82 27.87 -0.28 -14.14
CA GLY A 82 27.19 0.16 -15.36
C GLY A 82 25.86 0.86 -15.17
#